data_AF-A0A0A9A804-F1
#
_entry.id   AF-A0A0A9A804-F1
#
_cell.length_a   1.000
_cell.length_b   1.000
_cell.length_c   1.000
_cell.angle_alpha   90.00
_cell.angle_beta   90.00
_cell.angle_gamma   90.00
#
_symmetry.space_group_name_H-M   'P 1'
#
loop_
_entity.id
_entity.type
_entity.pdbx_description
1 polymer ?
#
loop_
_entity_poly.entity_id
_entity_poly.type
_entity_poly.pdbx_seq_one_letter_code
_entity_poly.pdbx_strand_id
1 'polypeptide(L)'
;MWADQAAIRAGIGRSTWAKIRLHAPPTDDLLLYAIAACVLQRRKLIIEKYNSMDEILRECNSMAGQLDVWKLLDDAHHLVVNLHDKI
;
A
#
# COMPACT_ATOMS: atom_id res chain seq x y z
N MET A 1 -3.46 -21.47 3.85
CA MET A 1 -2.05 -21.90 4.02
C MET A 1 -1.64 -23.02 3.05
N TRP A 2 -2.41 -24.09 2.85
CA TRP A 2 -1.96 -25.21 1.98
C TRP A 2 -2.20 -25.05 0.47
N ALA A 3 -3.14 -24.20 0.05
CA ALA A 3 -3.39 -23.95 -1.37
C ALA A 3 -2.21 -23.26 -2.08
N ASP A 4 -1.45 -22.42 -1.36
CA ASP A 4 -0.38 -21.61 -1.95
C ASP A 4 0.88 -22.44 -2.24
N GLN A 5 1.18 -23.42 -1.37
CA GLN A 5 2.33 -24.32 -1.53
C GLN A 5 2.18 -25.26 -2.75
N ALA A 6 0.94 -25.66 -3.06
CA ALA A 6 0.62 -26.46 -4.24
C ALA A 6 0.75 -25.64 -5.53
N ALA A 7 0.33 -24.36 -5.51
CA ALA A 7 0.44 -23.46 -6.66
C ALA A 7 1.91 -23.14 -7.02
N ILE A 8 2.77 -22.97 -6.01
CA ILE A 8 4.22 -22.74 -6.19
C ILE A 8 4.91 -23.96 -6.81
N ARG A 9 4.60 -25.18 -6.34
CA ARG A 9 5.14 -26.43 -6.92
C ARG A 9 4.61 -26.73 -8.32
N ALA A 10 3.41 -26.26 -8.66
CA ALA A 10 2.80 -26.47 -9.98
C ALA A 10 3.37 -25.54 -11.08
N GLY A 11 4.29 -24.63 -10.77
CA GLY A 11 4.86 -23.70 -11.74
C GLY A 11 3.86 -22.62 -12.24
N ILE A 12 2.68 -22.54 -11.63
CA ILE A 12 1.64 -21.55 -11.94
C ILE A 12 1.96 -20.30 -11.10
N GLY A 13 3.00 -19.58 -11.48
CA GLY A 13 3.53 -18.53 -10.61
C GLY A 13 4.55 -17.60 -11.26
N ARG A 14 4.29 -17.13 -12.49
CA ARG A 14 4.98 -15.95 -13.03
C ARG A 14 4.14 -14.67 -12.89
N SER A 15 3.22 -14.62 -11.94
CA SER A 15 2.62 -13.35 -11.54
C SER A 15 3.56 -12.66 -10.57
N THR A 16 3.70 -11.35 -10.70
CA THR A 16 4.48 -10.47 -9.82
C THR A 16 4.26 -10.77 -8.34
N TRP A 17 3.06 -11.26 -7.97
CA TRP A 17 2.71 -11.74 -6.63
C TRP A 17 3.59 -12.87 -6.08
N ALA A 18 4.07 -13.82 -6.89
CA ALA A 18 4.94 -14.88 -6.38
C ALA A 18 6.30 -14.33 -5.89
N LYS A 19 6.81 -13.27 -6.54
CA LYS A 19 8.02 -12.56 -6.10
C LYS A 19 7.77 -11.68 -4.88
N ILE A 20 6.60 -11.04 -4.81
CA ILE A 20 6.20 -10.23 -3.65
C ILE A 20 6.07 -11.10 -2.39
N ARG A 21 5.60 -12.36 -2.49
CA ARG A 21 5.51 -13.29 -1.34
C ARG A 21 6.86 -13.83 -0.85
N LEU A 22 7.86 -13.91 -1.72
CA LEU A 22 9.24 -14.30 -1.34
C LEU A 22 9.95 -13.24 -0.49
N HIS A 23 9.48 -11.98 -0.55
CA HIS A 23 10.05 -10.85 0.16
C HIS A 23 8.95 -10.01 0.83
N ALA A 24 7.89 -10.66 1.32
CA ALA A 24 6.81 -9.95 1.97
C ALA A 24 7.33 -9.38 3.30
N PRO A 25 7.34 -8.05 3.50
CA PRO A 25 7.67 -7.47 4.80
C PRO A 25 6.66 -7.97 5.84
N PRO A 26 7.00 -7.91 7.14
CA PRO A 26 6.12 -8.34 8.22
C PRO A 26 4.73 -7.70 8.03
N THR A 27 3.69 -8.52 8.11
CA THR A 27 2.29 -8.13 7.84
C THR A 27 1.79 -6.93 8.67
N ASP A 28 2.46 -6.61 9.77
CA ASP A 28 2.13 -5.47 10.64
C ASP A 28 2.52 -4.11 10.02
N ASP A 29 3.51 -4.08 9.12
CA ASP A 29 3.96 -2.83 8.49
C ASP A 29 3.13 -2.47 7.25
N LEU A 30 2.42 -3.43 6.65
CA LEU A 30 1.70 -3.20 5.38
C LEU A 30 0.59 -2.16 5.53
N LEU A 31 -0.14 -2.18 6.64
CA LEU A 31 -1.15 -1.17 6.93
C LEU A 31 -0.52 0.21 7.09
N LEU A 32 0.63 0.30 7.75
CA LEU A 32 1.36 1.55 7.92
C LEU A 32 1.86 2.09 6.58
N TYR A 33 2.41 1.26 5.71
CA TYR A 33 2.83 1.66 4.37
C TYR A 33 1.65 2.03 3.48
N ALA A 34 0.49 1.39 3.62
CA ALA A 34 -0.74 1.78 2.93
C ALA A 34 -1.25 3.15 3.41
N ILE A 35 -1.23 3.42 4.72
CA ILE A 35 -1.57 4.75 5.25
C ILE A 35 -0.58 5.79 4.74
N ALA A 36 0.72 5.49 4.77
CA ALA A 36 1.77 6.38 4.27
C ALA A 36 1.58 6.67 2.76
N ALA A 37 1.29 5.66 1.96
CA ALA A 37 0.96 5.78 0.54
C ALA A 37 -0.23 6.71 0.30
N CYS A 38 -1.33 6.50 1.04
CA CYS A 38 -2.54 7.31 0.94
C CYS A 38 -2.27 8.79 1.23
N VAL A 39 -1.48 9.07 2.29
CA VAL A 39 -1.12 10.44 2.68
C VAL A 39 -0.17 11.06 1.64
N LEU A 40 0.82 10.30 1.15
CA LEU A 40 1.77 10.76 0.13
C LEU A 40 1.08 11.16 -1.16
N GLN A 41 0.13 10.35 -1.64
CA GLN A 41 -0.64 10.64 -2.86
C GLN A 41 -1.37 11.98 -2.79
N ARG A 42 -1.76 12.40 -1.58
CA ARG A 42 -2.52 13.64 -1.34
C ARG A 42 -1.67 14.79 -0.81
N ARG A 43 -0.36 14.60 -0.61
CA ARG A 43 0.56 15.60 -0.04
C ARG A 43 0.40 16.99 -0.68
N LYS A 44 0.32 17.05 -2.01
CA LYS A 44 0.16 18.32 -2.73
C LYS A 44 -1.15 19.02 -2.35
N LEU A 45 -2.27 18.29 -2.36
CA LEU A 45 -3.58 18.81 -1.96
C LEU A 45 -3.58 19.23 -0.50
N ILE A 46 -3.01 18.41 0.40
CA ILE A 46 -2.90 18.69 1.84
C ILE A 46 -2.20 20.03 2.07
N ILE A 47 -1.07 20.27 1.40
CA ILE A 47 -0.26 21.48 1.59
C ILE A 47 -0.90 22.71 0.94
N GLU A 48 -1.50 22.57 -0.24
CA GLU A 48 -1.96 23.72 -1.03
C GLU A 48 -3.40 24.16 -0.71
N LYS A 49 -4.27 23.24 -0.24
CA LYS A 49 -5.71 23.48 -0.18
C LYS A 49 -6.29 23.57 1.23
N TYR A 50 -5.71 22.86 2.20
CA TYR A 50 -6.27 22.72 3.54
C TYR A 50 -5.57 23.65 4.53
N ASN A 51 -6.35 24.42 5.29
CA ASN A 51 -5.81 25.40 6.25
C ASN A 51 -6.09 25.02 7.72
N SER A 52 -6.87 23.96 7.96
CA SER A 52 -7.18 23.48 9.31
C SER A 52 -7.26 21.96 9.38
N MET A 53 -7.07 21.43 10.60
CA MET A 53 -7.17 20.00 10.88
C MET A 53 -8.58 19.47 10.59
N ASP A 54 -9.63 20.25 10.86
CA ASP A 54 -11.02 19.85 10.63
C ASP A 54 -11.32 19.61 9.15
N GLU A 55 -10.75 20.42 8.24
CA GLU A 55 -10.92 20.22 6.80
C GLU A 55 -10.19 18.96 6.33
N ILE A 56 -9.00 18.69 6.87
CA ILE A 56 -8.24 17.46 6.57
C ILE A 56 -9.01 16.24 7.05
N LEU A 57 -9.54 16.26 8.28
CA LEU A 57 -10.35 15.17 8.82
C LEU A 57 -11.62 14.93 8.01
N ARG A 58 -12.29 16.00 7.58
CA ARG A 58 -13.50 15.90 6.74
C ARG A 58 -13.19 15.27 5.39
N GLU A 59 -12.08 15.66 4.75
CA GLU A 59 -11.60 15.03 3.53
C GLU A 59 -11.23 13.56 3.77
N CYS A 60 -10.54 13.24 4.87
CA CYS A 60 -10.20 11.86 5.17
C CYS A 60 -11.44 10.98 5.33
N ASN A 61 -12.47 11.49 5.99
CA ASN A 61 -13.74 10.78 6.15
C ASN A 61 -14.49 10.63 4.83
N SER A 62 -14.41 11.60 3.91
CA SER A 62 -15.07 11.50 2.59
C SER A 62 -14.44 10.42 1.69
N MET A 63 -13.18 10.04 1.96
CA MET A 63 -12.52 8.94 1.24
C MET A 63 -13.06 7.55 1.56
N ALA A 64 -13.75 7.39 2.68
CA ALA A 64 -14.22 6.09 3.13
C ALA A 64 -15.13 5.45 2.06
N GLY A 65 -14.75 4.25 1.60
CA GLY A 65 -15.49 3.53 0.55
C GLY A 65 -15.21 3.98 -0.89
N GLN A 66 -14.39 5.01 -1.10
CA GLN A 66 -13.96 5.49 -2.43
C GLN A 66 -12.50 5.13 -2.76
N LEU A 67 -11.79 4.53 -1.81
CA LEU A 67 -10.40 4.13 -1.97
C LEU A 67 -10.31 2.90 -2.88
N ASP A 68 -9.49 3.03 -3.93
CA ASP A 68 -9.04 1.88 -4.71
C ASP A 68 -7.98 1.12 -3.90
N VAL A 69 -8.44 0.06 -3.23
CA VAL A 69 -7.60 -0.78 -2.35
C VAL A 69 -6.45 -1.42 -3.12
N TRP A 70 -6.65 -1.79 -4.38
CA TRP A 70 -5.62 -2.45 -5.18
C TRP A 70 -4.49 -1.49 -5.52
N LYS A 71 -4.84 -0.28 -5.97
CA LYS A 71 -3.86 0.77 -6.21
C LYS A 71 -3.11 1.15 -4.92
N LEU A 72 -3.82 1.23 -3.80
CA LEU A 72 -3.22 1.59 -2.53
C LEU A 72 -2.17 0.57 -2.06
N LEU A 73 -2.45 -0.73 -2.24
CA LEU A 73 -1.51 -1.80 -1.92
C LEU A 73 -0.29 -1.79 -2.84
N ASP A 74 -0.45 -1.46 -4.12
CA ASP A 74 0.65 -1.31 -5.07
C ASP A 74 1.54 -0.09 -4.73
N ASP A 75 0.93 1.05 -4.40
CA ASP A 75 1.64 2.25 -3.95
C ASP A 75 2.41 1.97 -2.63
N ALA A 76 1.81 1.22 -1.71
CA ALA A 76 2.44 0.79 -0.46
C ALA A 76 3.65 -0.13 -0.73
N HIS A 77 3.52 -1.06 -1.67
CA HIS A 77 4.61 -1.95 -2.06
C HIS A 77 5.79 -1.16 -2.65
N HIS A 78 5.52 -0.20 -3.53
CA HIS A 78 6.56 0.70 -4.06
C HIS A 78 7.28 1.48 -2.94
N LEU A 79 6.56 1.89 -1.89
CA LEU A 79 7.17 2.57 -0.74
C LEU A 79 8.14 1.67 0.04
N VAL A 80 7.77 0.42 0.28
CA VAL A 80 8.62 -0.56 0.97
C VAL A 80 9.90 -0.84 0.17
N VAL A 81 9.77 -1.07 -1.13
CA VAL A 81 10.91 -1.37 -2.02
C VAL A 81 11.86 -0.18 -2.08
N ASN A 82 11.33 1.03 -2.27
CA ASN A 82 12.15 2.25 -2.28
C ASN A 82 12.85 2.53 -0.94
N LEU A 83 12.28 2.09 0.19
CA LEU A 83 12.92 2.23 1.50
C LEU A 83 14.03 1.19 1.67
N HIS A 84 13.80 -0.06 1.26
CA HIS A 84 14.82 -1.11 1.33
C HIS A 84 16.02 -0.83 0.42
N ASP A 85 15.80 -0.23 -0.76
CA ASP A 85 16.90 0.16 -1.66
C ASP A 85 17.77 1.30 -1.10
N LYS A 86 17.29 2.03 -0.08
CA LYS A 86 17.98 3.16 0.53
C LYS A 86 18.73 2.83 1.83
N ILE A 87 18.56 1.62 2.36
CA ILE A 87 19.19 1.12 3.59
C ILE A 87 20.31 0.16 3.21
#